data_AF-A0A947WHT1-F1
#
_entry.id   AF-A0A947WHT1-F1
#
_cell.length_a   1.000
_cell.length_b   1.000
_cell.length_c   1.000
_cell.angle_alpha   90.00
_cell.angle_beta   90.00
_cell.angle_gamma   90.00
#
_symmetry.space_group_name_H-M   'P 1'
#
loop_
_entity.id
_entity.type
_entity.pdbx_description
1 polymer ?
#
loop_
_entity_poly.entity_id
_entity_poly.type
_entity_poly.pdbx_seq_one_letter_code
_entity_poly.pdbx_strand_id
1 'polypeptide(L)' 'MKMKKLLLISITAIFALFSFFLAGKGEAEAYSYTRGYYRRSTGSYVMPYYKSNRDSFKWNNFSSKGNVNPFTGKKGYKSW' A
#
# COMPACT_ATOMS: atom_id res chain seq x y z
N MET A 1 7.09 41.13 -28.58
CA MET A 1 6.95 40.81 -27.13
C MET A 1 5.75 39.92 -26.79
N LYS A 2 4.56 40.08 -27.41
CA LYS A 2 3.36 39.27 -27.08
C LYS A 2 3.49 37.76 -27.40
N MET A 3 4.01 37.39 -28.57
CA MET A 3 4.17 35.98 -28.97
C MET A 3 5.16 35.20 -28.11
N LYS A 4 6.29 35.80 -27.72
CA LYS A 4 7.28 35.17 -26.82
C LYS A 4 6.69 34.92 -25.42
N LYS A 5 5.81 35.79 -24.93
CA LYS A 5 5.09 35.59 -23.66
C LYS A 5 4.06 34.46 -23.75
N LEU A 6 3.33 34.34 -24.85
CA LEU A 6 2.38 33.24 -25.10
C LEU A 6 3.08 31.88 -25.17
N LEU A 7 4.24 31.81 -25.84
CA LEU A 7 5.08 30.62 -25.90
C LEU A 7 5.63 30.20 -24.54
N LEU A 8 6.01 31.17 -23.70
CA LEU A 8 6.48 30.88 -22.35
C LEU A 8 5.35 30.31 -21.47
N ILE A 9 4.14 30.87 -21.58
CA ILE A 9 2.96 30.40 -20.84
C ILE A 9 2.54 28.99 -21.27
N SER A 10 2.60 28.67 -22.56
CA SER A 10 2.26 27.32 -23.03
C SER A 10 3.29 26.30 -22.56
N ILE A 11 4.59 26.63 -22.58
CA ILE A 11 5.65 25.75 -22.07
C ILE A 11 5.48 25.51 -20.57
N THR A 12 5.21 26.55 -19.77
CA THR A 12 5.00 26.38 -18.32
C THR A 12 3.74 25.59 -18.01
N ALA A 13 2.65 25.77 -18.78
CA ALA A 13 1.43 24.98 -18.63
C ALA A 13 1.66 23.50 -18.96
N ILE A 14 2.40 23.20 -20.03
CA ILE A 14 2.78 21.82 -20.40
C ILE A 14 3.65 21.19 -19.31
N PHE A 15 4.62 21.94 -18.77
CA PHE A 15 5.49 21.44 -17.70
C PHE A 15 4.72 21.17 -16.40
N ALA A 16 3.75 22.02 -16.06
CA ALA A 16 2.88 21.83 -14.91
C ALA A 16 1.96 20.60 -15.06
N LEU A 17 1.39 20.39 -16.24
CA LEU A 17 0.58 19.20 -16.56
C LEU A 17 1.42 17.92 -16.53
N PHE A 18 2.64 17.96 -17.09
CA PHE A 18 3.56 16.82 -17.06
C PHE A 18 4.00 16.47 -15.63
N SER A 19 4.21 17.47 -14.78
CA SER A 19 4.55 17.27 -13.36
C SER A 19 3.41 16.59 -12.58
N PHE A 20 2.15 16.86 -12.94
CA PHE A 20 0.99 16.19 -12.34
C PHE A 20 0.87 14.72 -12.76
N PHE A 21 1.27 14.38 -13.99
CA PHE A 21 1.35 12.99 -14.45
C PHE A 21 2.52 12.22 -13.82
N LEU A 22 3.63 12.90 -13.53
CA LEU A 22 4.79 12.31 -12.84
C LEU A 22 4.65 12.22 -11.32
N ALA A 23 3.63 12.86 -10.73
CA ALA A 23 3.28 12.67 -9.32
C ALA A 23 2.70 11.27 -9.12
N GLY A 24 3.57 10.27 -9.14
CA GLY A 24 3.25 8.86 -8.99
C GLY A 24 2.38 8.62 -7.76
N LYS A 25 1.24 7.95 -7.99
CA LYS A 25 0.34 7.47 -6.96
C LYS A 25 1.01 6.31 -6.23
N GLY A 26 1.90 6.62 -5.28
CA GLY A 26 2.38 5.63 -4.31
C GLY A 26 1.24 5.34 -3.34
N GLU A 27 0.38 4.36 -3.65
CA GLU A 27 -0.60 3.90 -2.68
C GLU A 27 0.13 3.16 -1.56
N ALA A 28 0.11 3.74 -0.36
CA ALA A 28 0.65 3.09 0.82
C ALA A 28 -0.26 1.91 1.18
N GLU A 29 0.12 0.71 0.73
CA GLU A 29 -0.58 -0.52 1.11
C GLU A 29 -0.39 -0.78 2.60
N ALA A 30 -1.48 -0.95 3.35
CA ALA A 30 -1.44 -1.25 4.79
C ALA A 30 -1.17 -2.75 5.10
N TYR A 31 -0.64 -3.48 4.12
CA TYR A 31 -0.34 -4.91 4.22
C TYR A 31 1.01 -5.25 3.61
N SER A 32 1.53 -6.42 4.00
CA SER A 32 2.77 -6.98 3.46
C SER A 32 2.59 -8.46 3.13
N TYR A 33 3.25 -8.91 2.06
CA TYR A 33 3.31 -10.30 1.67
C TYR A 33 4.49 -11.00 2.35
N THR A 34 4.21 -12.13 3.02
CA THR A 34 5.24 -12.99 3.58
C THR A 34 5.40 -14.22 2.69
N ARG A 35 6.62 -14.43 2.18
CA ARG A 35 6.97 -15.62 1.39
C ARG A 35 6.86 -16.87 2.27
N GLY A 36 6.51 -18.01 1.67
CA GLY A 36 6.48 -19.29 2.37
C GLY A 36 7.87 -19.71 2.83
N TYR A 37 7.94 -20.41 3.96
CA TYR A 37 9.21 -20.81 4.58
C TYR A 37 9.05 -22.06 5.44
N TYR A 38 10.15 -22.78 5.67
CA TYR A 38 10.19 -23.88 6.64
C TYR A 38 10.51 -23.35 8.04
N ARG A 39 9.70 -23.72 9.03
CA ARG A 39 9.97 -23.41 10.43
C ARG A 39 11.15 -24.24 10.91
N ARG A 40 12.25 -23.58 11.30
CA ARG A 40 13.45 -24.25 11.80
C ARG A 40 13.21 -25.12 13.03
N SER A 41 12.28 -24.73 13.90
CA SER A 41 12.01 -25.44 15.16
C SER A 41 11.22 -26.74 14.98
N THR A 42 10.37 -26.83 13.96
CA THR A 42 9.45 -27.97 13.77
C THR A 42 9.66 -28.70 12.44
N GLY A 43 10.46 -28.15 11.52
CA GLY A 43 10.59 -28.64 10.14
C GLY A 43 9.36 -28.44 9.26
N SER A 44 8.27 -27.86 9.79
CA SER A 44 7.01 -27.72 9.05
C SER A 44 7.05 -26.57 8.05
N TYR A 45 6.46 -26.76 6.87
CA TYR A 45 6.29 -25.70 5.88
C TYR A 45 5.15 -24.75 6.25
N VAL A 46 5.39 -23.45 6.11
CA VAL A 46 4.40 -22.38 6.23
C VAL A 46 4.14 -21.82 4.84
N MET A 47 2.90 -21.94 4.37
CA MET A 47 2.45 -21.37 3.10
C MET A 47 2.55 -19.83 3.12
N PRO A 48 2.86 -19.16 1.99
CA PRO A 48 2.83 -17.70 1.91
C PRO A 48 1.48 -17.11 2.28
N TYR A 49 1.49 -15.89 2.81
CA TYR A 49 0.27 -15.18 3.22
C TYR A 49 0.48 -13.67 3.26
N TYR A 50 -0.63 -12.93 3.18
CA TYR A 50 -0.69 -11.50 3.44
C TYR A 50 -1.00 -11.22 4.91
N LYS A 51 -0.37 -10.19 5.46
CA LYS A 51 -0.60 -9.69 6.82
C LYS A 51 -0.71 -8.18 6.83
N SER A 52 -1.39 -7.62 7.83
CA SER A 52 -1.31 -6.18 8.12
C SER A 52 0.14 -5.76 8.36
N ASN A 53 0.46 -4.52 8.01
CA ASN A 53 1.78 -3.97 8.29
C ASN A 53 2.06 -3.90 9.79
N ARG A 54 3.36 -3.93 10.12
CA ARG A 54 3.78 -3.85 11.52
C ARG A 54 3.77 -2.40 11.97
N ASP A 55 2.95 -2.11 12.97
CA ASP A 55 2.90 -0.83 13.69
C ASP A 55 2.58 -1.05 15.18
N SER A 56 2.24 0.03 15.90
CA SER A 56 1.87 0.01 17.33
C SER A 56 0.37 -0.20 17.58
N PHE A 57 -0.46 -0.35 16.54
CA PHE A 57 -1.91 -0.26 16.63
C PHE A 57 -2.57 -1.60 16.40
N LYS A 58 -2.86 -2.34 17.48
CA LYS A 58 -3.41 -3.69 17.35
C LYS A 58 -4.76 -3.72 16.62
N TRP A 59 -5.62 -2.70 16.79
CA TRP A 59 -6.98 -2.63 16.25
C TRP A 59 -7.05 -2.62 14.73
N ASN A 60 -6.00 -2.25 14.00
CA ASN A 60 -6.02 -2.26 12.53
C ASN A 60 -5.61 -3.63 11.92
N ASN A 61 -5.25 -4.62 12.76
CA ASN A 61 -4.89 -5.93 12.26
C ASN A 61 -6.08 -6.65 11.63
N PHE A 62 -5.83 -7.49 10.62
CA PHE A 62 -6.89 -8.33 10.03
C PHE A 62 -7.55 -9.27 11.05
N SER A 63 -6.85 -9.60 12.13
CA SER A 63 -7.35 -10.47 13.20
C SER A 63 -8.20 -9.76 14.26
N SER A 64 -8.26 -8.42 14.28
CA SER A 64 -9.05 -7.65 15.25
C SER A 64 -10.54 -7.92 15.09
N LYS A 65 -11.26 -8.07 16.20
CA LYS A 65 -12.71 -8.15 16.18
C LYS A 65 -13.31 -6.93 15.46
N GLY A 66 -14.15 -7.18 14.46
CA GLY A 66 -14.78 -6.15 13.62
C GLY A 66 -14.11 -5.94 12.27
N ASN A 67 -12.83 -6.33 12.12
CA ASN A 67 -12.14 -6.26 10.82
C ASN A 67 -12.38 -7.52 9.98
N VAL A 68 -12.18 -7.39 8.67
CA VAL A 68 -12.23 -8.50 7.72
C VAL A 68 -10.91 -8.54 6.95
N ASN A 69 -10.31 -9.71 6.84
CA ASN A 69 -9.12 -9.91 6.01
C ASN A 69 -9.52 -9.83 4.53
N PRO A 70 -9.05 -8.84 3.74
CA PRO A 70 -9.46 -8.69 2.34
C PRO A 70 -9.00 -9.84 1.44
N PHE A 71 -7.95 -10.57 1.82
CA PHE A 71 -7.39 -11.68 1.03
C PHE A 71 -8.07 -13.03 1.27
N THR A 72 -8.84 -13.17 2.35
CA THR A 72 -9.46 -14.45 2.71
C THR A 72 -10.94 -14.34 3.04
N GLY A 73 -11.49 -13.12 3.18
CA GLY A 73 -12.86 -12.88 3.64
C GLY A 73 -13.11 -13.24 5.11
N LYS A 74 -12.10 -13.72 5.84
CA LYS A 74 -12.25 -14.15 7.23
C LYS A 74 -12.41 -12.95 8.15
N LYS A 75 -13.42 -13.01 9.02
CA LYS A 75 -13.66 -12.03 10.07
C LYS A 75 -12.61 -12.18 11.18
N GLY A 76 -12.06 -11.05 11.62
CA GLY A 76 -11.23 -11.00 12.82
C GLY A 76 -12.07 -11.25 14.08
N TYR A 77 -11.45 -11.89 15.06
CA TYR A 77 -12.12 -12.36 16.28
C TYR A 77 -11.34 -12.00 17.55
N LYS A 78 -10.11 -11.48 17.42
CA LYS A 78 -9.29 -11.17 18.58
C LYS A 78 -9.82 -9.92 19.27
N SER A 79 -10.15 -10.08 20.54
CA SER A 79 -10.34 -9.02 21.53
C SER A 79 -9.15 -9.10 22.47
N TRP A 80 -8.16 -8.25 22.24
CA TRP A 80 -7.06 -7.99 23.18
C TRP A 80 -7.38 -6.76 24.01
#